data_AF-A0A1V4AWM9-F1
#
_entry.id   AF-A0A1V4AWM9-F1
#
_cell.length_a   1.000
_cell.length_b   1.000
_cell.length_c   1.000
_cell.angle_alpha   90.00
_cell.angle_beta   90.00
_cell.angle_gamma   90.00
#
_symmetry.space_group_name_H-M   'P 1'
#
loop_
_entity.id
_entity.type
_entity.pdbx_description
1 polymer ?
#
loop_
_entity_poly.entity_id
_entity_poly.type
_entity_poly.pdbx_seq_one_letter_code
_entity_poly.pdbx_strand_id
1 'polypeptide(L)' 'MYIRDAYKKRGDKKYSCLVLVETIRTKKGPRQKTILTLGNIDVPREQWALLTEMLRRRLSG' A
#
# COMPACT_ATOMS: atom_id res chain seq x y z
N MET A 1 -5.45 -6.14 4.21
CA MET A 1 -4.47 -5.18 3.68
C MET A 1 -3.84 -5.79 2.44
N TYR A 2 -3.32 -4.99 1.52
CA TYR A 2 -2.52 -5.47 0.38
C TYR A 2 -1.62 -4.35 -0.16
N ILE A 3 -0.59 -4.72 -0.91
CA ILE A 3 0.29 -3.79 -1.61
C ILE A 3 -0.24 -3.57 -3.03
N ARG A 4 -0.20 -2.32 -3.49
CA ARG A 4 -0.49 -1.97 -4.89
C ARG A 4 0.44 -0.90 -5.42
N ASP A 5 0.52 -0.83 -6.73
CA ASP A 5 1.11 0.31 -7.42
C ASP A 5 0.29 1.58 -7.18
N ALA A 6 1.00 2.69 -7.05
CA ALA A 6 0.45 4.03 -6.96
C ALA A 6 1.39 5.03 -7.65
N TYR A 7 0.86 6.20 -7.93
CA TYR A 7 1.63 7.32 -8.44
C TYR A 7 1.48 8.51 -7.50
N LYS A 8 2.60 9.15 -7.17
CA LYS A 8 2.62 10.43 -6.45
C LYS A 8 3.07 11.53 -7.39
N LYS A 9 2.39 12.68 -7.31
CA LYS A 9 2.77 13.90 -8.04
C LYS A 9 3.58 14.80 -7.11
N ARG A 10 4.72 15.31 -7.59
CA ARG A 10 5.51 16.35 -6.91
C ARG A 10 5.90 17.40 -7.96
N GLY A 11 5.29 18.58 -7.85
CA GLY A 11 5.33 19.58 -8.94
C GLY A 11 4.76 18.97 -10.21
N ASP A 12 5.47 19.10 -11.33
CA ASP A 12 5.05 18.52 -12.63
C ASP A 12 5.46 17.06 -12.81
N LYS A 13 6.22 16.48 -11.87
CA LYS A 13 6.75 15.11 -11.99
C LYS A 13 5.82 14.09 -11.33
N LYS A 14 5.62 12.95 -12.01
CA LYS A 14 4.93 11.77 -11.49
C LYS A 14 5.95 10.69 -11.16
N TYR A 15 5.81 10.08 -9.97
CA TYR A 15 6.68 9.03 -9.48
C TYR A 15 5.83 7.79 -9.20
N SER A 16 6.24 6.64 -9.75
CA SER A 16 5.72 5.36 -9.30
C SER A 16 6.18 5.09 -7.86
N CYS A 17 5.33 4.44 -7.08
CA CYS A 17 5.66 3.92 -5.76
C CYS A 17 4.70 2.79 -5.39
N LEU A 18 5.11 1.95 -4.45
CA LEU A 18 4.25 0.97 -3.81
C LEU A 18 3.61 1.57 -2.55
N VAL A 19 2.36 1.21 -2.31
CA VAL A 19 1.60 1.62 -1.13
C VAL A 19 0.94 0.41 -0.47
N LEU A 20 0.94 0.40 0.86
CA LEU A 20 0.16 -0.52 1.67
C LEU A 20 -1.23 0.08 1.88
N VAL A 21 -2.26 -0.64 1.47
CA VAL A 21 -3.65 -0.21 1.61
C VAL A 21 -4.46 -1.19 2.45
N GLU A 22 -5.46 -0.65 3.16
CA GLU A 22 -6.47 -1.42 3.87
C GLU A 22 -7.87 -1.09 3.32
N THR A 23 -8.77 -2.06 3.39
CA THR A 23 -10.18 -1.83 3.05
C THR A 23 -10.93 -1.54 4.35
N ILE A 24 -11.47 -0.34 4.47
CA ILE A 24 -12.33 0.09 5.57
C ILE A 24 -13.79 0.09 5.13
N ARG A 25 -14.71 -0.31 6.01
CA ARG A 25 -16.15 -0.22 5.71
C ARG A 25 -16.67 1.14 6.14
N THR A 26 -17.25 1.88 5.19
CA THR A 26 -17.88 3.18 5.45
C THR A 26 -19.39 3.08 5.25
N LYS A 27 -20.14 4.10 5.70
CA LYS A 27 -21.60 4.19 5.47
C LYS A 27 -21.98 4.09 3.98
N LYS A 28 -21.08 4.51 3.08
CA LYS A 28 -21.25 4.48 1.62
C LYS A 28 -20.57 3.26 0.96
N GLY A 29 -20.30 2.20 1.73
CA GLY A 29 -19.66 0.97 1.27
C GLY A 29 -18.16 0.86 1.59
N PRO A 30 -17.50 -0.22 1.12
CA PRO A 30 -16.07 -0.43 1.30
C PRO A 30 -15.25 0.68 0.61
N ARG A 31 -14.23 1.18 1.30
CA ARG A 31 -13.28 2.17 0.78
C ARG A 31 -11.86 1.70 1.05
N GLN A 32 -10.92 2.08 0.19
CA GLN A 32 -9.50 1.82 0.41
C GLN A 32 -8.88 3.02 1.13
N LYS A 33 -8.14 2.74 2.19
CA LYS A 33 -7.33 3.72 2.92
C LYS A 33 -5.86 3.35 2.77
N THR A 34 -5.04 4.32 2.37
CA THR A 34 -3.59 4.15 2.34
C THR A 34 -3.05 4.25 3.74
N ILE A 35 -2.33 3.21 4.19
CA ILE A 35 -1.73 3.12 5.52
C ILE A 35 -0.29 3.61 5.49
N LEU A 36 0.48 3.16 4.50
CA LEU A 36 1.88 3.49 4.36
C LEU A 36 2.27 3.62 2.89
N THR A 37 3.18 4.56 2.61
CA THR A 37 3.89 4.60 1.33
C THR A 37 5.21 3.86 1.49
N LEU A 38 5.38 2.77 0.74
CA LEU A 38 6.58 1.93 0.78
C LEU A 38 7.71 2.50 -0.10
N GLY A 39 7.37 3.39 -1.04
CA GLY A 39 8.34 3.92 -2.00
C GLY A 39 8.62 2.91 -3.10
N ASN A 40 9.83 2.95 -3.67
CA ASN A 40 10.27 2.00 -4.70
C ASN A 40 11.12 0.93 -4.03
N ILE A 41 10.47 -0.13 -3.57
CA ILE A 41 11.15 -1.33 -3.07
C ILE A 41 11.23 -2.36 -4.20
N ASP A 42 12.40 -2.96 -4.34
CA ASP A 42 12.65 -4.00 -5.33
C ASP A 42 12.23 -5.37 -4.76
N VAL A 43 10.92 -5.62 -4.76
CA VAL A 43 10.34 -6.87 -4.26
C VAL A 43 9.45 -7.48 -5.34
N PRO A 44 9.70 -8.73 -5.75
CA PRO A 44 8.88 -9.42 -6.74
C PRO A 44 7.40 -9.46 -6.34
N ARG A 45 6.51 -9.34 -7.33
CA ARG A 45 5.05 -9.30 -7.07
C ARG A 45 4.54 -10.55 -6.37
N GLU A 46 5.15 -11.71 -6.59
CA GLU A 46 4.74 -12.95 -5.90
C GLU A 46 4.95 -12.85 -4.37
N GLN A 47 5.91 -12.03 -3.93
CA GLN A 47 6.26 -11.87 -2.53
C GLN A 47 5.44 -10.78 -1.81
N TRP A 48 4.60 -10.03 -2.54
CA TRP A 48 3.83 -8.93 -1.95
C TRP A 48 2.85 -9.39 -0.88
N ALA A 49 2.26 -10.58 -1.03
CA ALA A 49 1.38 -11.15 -0.02
C ALA A 49 2.12 -11.43 1.29
N LEU A 50 3.32 -12.04 1.20
CA LEU A 50 4.19 -12.30 2.34
C LEU A 50 4.63 -10.99 3.01
N LEU A 51 5.10 -10.02 2.22
CA LEU A 51 5.49 -8.71 2.74
C LEU A 51 4.31 -7.99 3.43
N THR A 52 3.11 -8.08 2.87
CA THR A 52 1.90 -7.51 3.47
C THR A 52 1.63 -8.13 4.85
N GLU A 53 1.74 -9.45 4.98
CA GLU A 53 1.51 -10.16 6.24
C GLU A 53 2.58 -9.79 7.29
N MET A 54 3.84 -9.69 6.88
CA MET A 54 4.92 -9.21 7.75
C MET A 54 4.68 -7.77 8.24
N LEU A 55 4.28 -6.86 7.34
CA LEU A 55 3.97 -5.48 7.68
C LEU A 55 2.76 -5.40 8.61
N ARG A 56 1.72 -6.20 8.36
CA ARG A 56 0.53 -6.27 9.22
C ARG A 56 0.92 -6.64 10.65
N ARG A 57 1.69 -7.72 10.82
CA ARG A 57 2.15 -8.19 12.15
C ARG A 57 2.95 -7.13 12.89
N ARG A 58 3.80 -6.38 12.19
CA ARG A 58 4.58 -5.28 12.79
C ARG A 58 3.74 -4.06 13.15
N LEU A 59 2.68 -3.79 12.41
CA LEU A 59 1.78 -2.64 12.65
C LEU A 59 0.70 -2.93 13.70
N SER A 60 0.35 -4.20 13.92
CA SER A 60 -0.61 -4.63 14.93
C SER A 60 0.01 -4.96 16.29
N GLY A 61 1.28 -4.56 16.50
CA GLY A 61 2.03 -4.79 17.74
C GLY A 61 1.45 -4.06 18.94
#